data_AF-A0A852IIK8-F1
#
_entry.id   AF-A0A852IIK8-F1
#
_cell.length_a   1.000
_cell.length_b   1.000
_cell.length_c   1.000
_cell.angle_alpha   90.00
_cell.angle_beta   90.00
_cell.angle_gamma   90.00
#
_symmetry.space_group_name_H-M   'P 1'
#
loop_
_entity.id
_entity.type
_entity.pdbx_description
1 polymer ?
#
loop_
_entity_poly.entity_id
_entity_poly.type
_entity_poly.pdbx_seq_one_letter_code
_entity_poly.pdbx_strand_id
1 'polypeptide(L)'
;MTLWNGSFPFYPGPSASFPFDTTWATIISIFLSVLVTFIIILPGIRGRRRLFWFLWVVMGLFVGAVVLTVQFSRDWERGRVAANVSYKSFSPALVTVAIGLHVGLAGLNITLLGAPVRQLNETIDYNEHFAWGADYEQSYGAGLQKGLPTPILYVAEKFRARSPCGVQQQYRSAGRYASIALWMAFSTWLISLLLFSMPILLYGAYLLLLTAMLMLFSLLFFSTVRNTAKCPIQLGTAALKTGYGAAFWLTLATGLLCLLLGLAILILNSKQPEKLKLVFSLEQGTGGSEAEQGKSYLLAEPSCSLHDVLMVPLAELHEVTATKL
;
A
#
# COMPACT_ATOMS: atom_id res chain seq x y z
N MET A 1 -10.61 28.85 -37.41
CA MET A 1 -12.02 28.49 -37.66
C MET A 1 -12.45 27.55 -36.55
N THR A 2 -13.30 27.99 -35.63
CA THR A 2 -14.02 27.03 -34.79
C THR A 2 -15.09 26.37 -35.65
N LEU A 3 -15.39 25.10 -35.41
CA LEU A 3 -16.25 24.28 -36.29
C LEU A 3 -17.71 24.79 -36.37
N TRP A 4 -18.09 25.75 -35.51
CA TRP A 4 -19.40 26.38 -35.43
C TRP A 4 -19.24 27.90 -35.30
N ASN A 5 -19.23 28.62 -36.42
CA ASN A 5 -19.20 30.08 -36.44
C ASN A 5 -20.62 30.63 -36.19
N GLY A 6 -20.85 31.25 -35.03
CA GLY A 6 -21.98 32.15 -34.79
C GLY A 6 -22.96 31.79 -33.66
N SER A 7 -22.89 30.60 -33.06
CA SER A 7 -23.74 30.19 -31.93
C SER A 7 -22.91 29.93 -30.66
N PHE A 8 -23.28 30.56 -29.55
CA PHE A 8 -22.70 30.33 -28.22
C PHE A 8 -23.59 29.36 -27.41
N PRO A 9 -23.02 28.41 -26.63
CA PRO A 9 -21.59 28.12 -26.47
C PRO A 9 -21.00 27.33 -27.66
N PHE A 10 -19.70 27.49 -27.91
CA PHE A 10 -18.99 26.81 -29.00
C PHE A 10 -19.01 25.28 -28.91
N TYR A 11 -19.21 24.73 -27.72
CA TYR A 11 -19.33 23.30 -27.46
C TYR A 11 -20.64 23.04 -26.68
N PRO A 12 -21.79 22.86 -27.36
CA PRO A 12 -23.10 22.75 -26.72
C PRO A 12 -23.39 21.40 -26.04
N GLY A 13 -22.36 20.64 -25.65
CA GLY A 13 -22.51 19.36 -24.96
C GLY A 13 -22.37 19.49 -23.44
N PRO A 14 -23.01 18.61 -22.65
CA PRO A 14 -22.70 18.52 -21.22
C PRO A 14 -21.24 18.12 -21.03
N SER A 15 -20.57 18.73 -20.05
CA SER A 15 -19.24 18.33 -19.62
C SER A 15 -19.27 16.89 -19.10
N ALA A 16 -18.40 16.03 -19.61
CA ALA A 16 -18.28 14.66 -19.14
C ALA A 16 -17.65 14.62 -17.73
N SER A 17 -18.21 13.79 -16.85
CA SER A 17 -17.63 13.46 -15.55
C SER A 17 -16.77 12.20 -15.64
N PHE A 18 -15.67 12.16 -14.89
CA PHE A 18 -14.84 10.96 -14.82
C PHE A 18 -15.56 9.86 -13.99
N PRO A 19 -15.67 8.61 -14.48
CA PRO A 19 -16.53 7.59 -13.87
C PRO A 19 -15.95 6.91 -12.62
N PHE A 20 -14.65 7.05 -12.36
CA PHE A 20 -13.96 6.35 -11.27
C PHE A 20 -13.23 7.34 -10.36
N ASP A 21 -12.69 6.85 -9.24
CA ASP A 21 -11.73 7.65 -8.46
C ASP A 21 -10.46 7.86 -9.29
N THR A 22 -10.08 9.13 -9.50
CA THR A 22 -8.90 9.50 -10.28
C THR A 22 -7.62 8.94 -9.69
N THR A 23 -7.53 8.86 -8.35
CA THR A 23 -6.35 8.32 -7.66
C THR A 23 -6.18 6.83 -7.90
N TRP A 24 -7.28 6.07 -7.93
CA TRP A 24 -7.21 4.64 -8.23
C TRP A 24 -6.90 4.41 -9.70
N ALA A 25 -7.50 5.18 -10.59
CA ALA A 25 -7.23 5.10 -12.02
C ALA A 25 -5.75 5.38 -12.34
N THR A 26 -5.13 6.38 -11.70
CA THR A 26 -3.71 6.68 -11.89
C THR A 26 -2.81 5.56 -11.36
N ILE A 27 -3.07 5.06 -10.15
CA ILE A 27 -2.29 3.95 -9.57
C ILE A 27 -2.38 2.72 -10.49
N ILE A 28 -3.60 2.29 -10.86
CA ILE A 28 -3.81 1.12 -11.72
C ILE A 28 -3.10 1.31 -13.07
N SER A 29 -3.20 2.50 -13.68
CA SER A 29 -2.53 2.79 -14.95
C SER A 29 -1.01 2.68 -14.86
N ILE A 30 -0.39 3.12 -13.76
CA ILE A 30 1.06 3.04 -13.55
C ILE A 30 1.50 1.58 -13.39
N PHE A 31 0.82 0.80 -12.55
CA PHE A 31 1.19 -0.61 -12.37
C PHE A 31 0.92 -1.44 -13.62
N LEU A 32 -0.14 -1.13 -14.37
CA LEU A 32 -0.45 -1.81 -15.63
C LEU A 32 0.59 -1.50 -16.71
N SER A 33 1.06 -0.25 -16.82
CA SER A 33 2.11 0.10 -17.79
C SER A 33 3.41 -0.64 -17.48
N VAL A 34 3.81 -0.72 -16.21
CA VAL A 34 4.97 -1.49 -15.77
C VAL A 34 4.78 -3.00 -16.02
N LEU A 35 3.58 -3.54 -15.81
CA LEU A 35 3.29 -4.94 -16.12
C LEU A 35 3.42 -5.22 -17.63
N VAL A 36 2.90 -4.33 -18.47
CA VAL A 36 2.98 -4.46 -19.93
C VAL A 36 4.43 -4.39 -20.41
N THR A 37 5.26 -3.51 -19.87
CA THR A 37 6.68 -3.47 -20.23
C THR A 37 7.40 -4.77 -19.86
N PHE A 38 7.11 -5.36 -18.69
CA PHE A 38 7.66 -6.67 -18.33
C PHE A 38 7.17 -7.82 -19.23
N ILE A 39 5.91 -7.78 -19.68
CA ILE A 39 5.37 -8.76 -20.64
C ILE A 39 6.10 -8.64 -22.00
N ILE A 40 6.43 -7.43 -22.44
CA ILE A 40 7.16 -7.19 -23.70
C ILE A 40 8.60 -7.72 -23.62
N ILE A 41 9.26 -7.58 -22.46
CA ILE A 41 10.65 -8.07 -22.25
C ILE A 41 10.68 -9.60 -22.04
N LEU A 42 9.56 -10.21 -21.64
CA LEU A 42 9.43 -11.62 -21.28
C LEU A 42 9.96 -12.63 -22.33
N PRO A 43 9.78 -12.44 -23.66
CA PRO A 43 10.34 -13.33 -24.68
C PRO A 43 11.87 -13.41 -24.68
N GLY A 44 12.57 -12.38 -24.16
CA GLY A 44 14.03 -12.36 -24.05
C GLY A 44 14.59 -13.29 -22.96
N ILE A 45 13.74 -13.82 -22.08
CA ILE A 45 14.16 -14.70 -20.98
C ILE A 45 14.10 -16.16 -21.41
N ARG A 46 15.24 -16.86 -21.29
CA ARG A 46 15.43 -18.23 -21.81
C ARG A 46 14.79 -19.30 -20.91
N GLY A 47 14.07 -20.24 -21.52
CA GLY A 47 13.71 -21.53 -20.94
C GLY A 47 12.50 -21.57 -19.97
N ARG A 48 12.40 -22.68 -19.21
CA ARG A 48 11.28 -23.02 -18.30
C ARG A 48 11.20 -22.11 -17.05
N ARG A 49 12.28 -21.37 -16.74
CA ARG A 49 12.37 -20.43 -15.60
C ARG A 49 11.64 -19.10 -15.84
N ARG A 50 11.22 -18.83 -17.08
CA ARG A 50 10.42 -17.66 -17.48
C ARG A 50 9.11 -17.54 -16.69
N LEU A 51 8.42 -18.67 -16.46
CA LEU A 51 7.17 -18.69 -15.71
C LEU A 51 7.37 -18.30 -14.24
N PHE A 52 8.44 -18.80 -13.60
CA PHE A 52 8.75 -18.48 -12.22
C PHE A 52 9.10 -17.00 -12.06
N TRP A 53 9.96 -16.47 -12.93
CA TRP A 53 10.31 -15.04 -12.93
C TRP A 53 9.08 -14.15 -13.18
N PHE A 54 8.22 -14.52 -14.14
CA PHE A 54 6.97 -13.80 -14.40
C PHE A 54 6.05 -13.78 -13.18
N LEU A 55 5.81 -14.95 -12.57
CA LEU A 55 4.99 -15.04 -11.35
C LEU A 55 5.57 -14.21 -10.22
N TRP A 56 6.90 -14.20 -10.07
CA TRP A 56 7.59 -13.43 -9.05
C TRP A 56 7.43 -11.91 -9.25
N VAL A 57 7.63 -11.42 -10.49
CA VAL A 57 7.44 -10.01 -10.85
C VAL A 57 5.98 -9.58 -10.69
N VAL A 58 5.03 -10.39 -11.17
CA VAL A 58 3.59 -10.12 -11.05
C VAL A 58 3.16 -10.06 -9.59
N MET A 59 3.60 -11.00 -8.75
CA MET A 59 3.28 -11.00 -7.33
C MET A 59 3.91 -9.80 -6.61
N GLY A 60 5.16 -9.46 -6.94
CA GLY A 60 5.83 -8.26 -6.42
C GLY A 60 5.05 -6.99 -6.73
N LEU A 61 4.72 -6.76 -8.01
CA LEU A 61 3.93 -5.62 -8.47
C LEU A 61 2.53 -5.58 -7.84
N PHE A 62 1.87 -6.74 -7.75
CA PHE A 62 0.55 -6.85 -7.15
C PHE A 62 0.54 -6.37 -5.70
N VAL A 63 1.52 -6.79 -4.89
CA VAL A 63 1.64 -6.35 -3.49
C VAL A 63 1.80 -4.83 -3.41
N GLY A 64 2.70 -4.25 -4.20
CA GLY A 64 2.89 -2.79 -4.23
C GLY A 64 1.65 -2.02 -4.66
N ALA A 65 0.93 -2.52 -5.68
CA ALA A 65 -0.32 -1.94 -6.16
C ALA A 65 -1.39 -1.98 -5.07
N VAL A 66 -1.53 -3.10 -4.36
CA VAL A 66 -2.50 -3.24 -3.27
C VAL A 66 -2.17 -2.29 -2.11
N VAL A 67 -0.91 -2.19 -1.70
CA VAL A 67 -0.51 -1.29 -0.61
C VAL A 67 -0.87 0.16 -0.95
N LEU A 68 -0.56 0.63 -2.17
CA LEU A 68 -0.90 2.00 -2.59
C LEU A 68 -2.40 2.22 -2.77
N THR A 69 -3.12 1.28 -3.40
CA THR A 69 -4.58 1.43 -3.59
C THR A 69 -5.30 1.47 -2.25
N VAL A 70 -4.91 0.63 -1.30
CA VAL A 70 -5.55 0.61 0.03
C VAL A 70 -5.16 1.83 0.87
N GLN A 71 -3.94 2.36 0.71
CA GLN A 71 -3.51 3.62 1.33
C GLN A 71 -4.41 4.81 0.95
N PHE A 72 -4.82 4.90 -0.31
CA PHE A 72 -5.73 5.94 -0.80
C PHE A 72 -7.20 5.49 -0.85
N SER A 73 -7.51 4.30 -0.35
CA SER A 73 -8.87 3.77 -0.37
C SER A 73 -9.78 4.46 0.65
N ARG A 74 -11.02 4.70 0.23
CA ARG A 74 -12.11 5.22 1.05
C ARG A 74 -13.01 4.11 1.61
N ASP A 75 -12.69 2.84 1.30
CA ASP A 75 -13.51 1.66 1.60
C ASP A 75 -12.91 0.77 2.69
N TRP A 76 -12.42 1.38 3.78
CA TRP A 76 -11.95 0.64 4.95
C TRP A 76 -13.11 0.17 5.83
N GLU A 77 -14.09 1.05 6.04
CA GLU A 77 -15.36 0.72 6.64
C GLU A 77 -16.49 1.24 5.75
N ARG A 78 -17.51 0.43 5.51
CA ARG A 78 -18.66 0.82 4.68
C ARG A 78 -19.97 0.48 5.34
N GLY A 79 -20.97 1.33 5.15
CA GLY A 79 -22.36 1.08 5.55
C GLY A 79 -23.29 1.62 4.48
N ARG A 80 -24.38 0.91 4.19
CA ARG A 80 -25.40 1.36 3.23
C ARG A 80 -26.79 1.08 3.79
N VAL A 81 -27.67 2.06 3.67
CA VAL A 81 -29.06 1.94 4.11
C VAL A 81 -29.99 2.61 3.11
N ALA A 82 -31.13 1.99 2.82
CA ALA A 82 -32.21 2.62 2.07
C ALA A 82 -33.21 3.23 3.05
N ALA A 83 -33.54 4.51 2.86
CA ALA A 83 -34.43 5.24 3.76
C ALA A 83 -35.22 6.32 3.01
N ASN A 84 -36.37 6.67 3.58
CA ASN A 84 -37.18 7.79 3.14
C ASN A 84 -36.84 8.99 4.04
N VAL A 85 -36.26 10.02 3.46
CA VAL A 85 -35.70 11.16 4.21
C VAL A 85 -36.08 12.48 3.56
N SER A 86 -36.01 13.55 4.35
CA SER A 86 -36.11 14.91 3.83
C SER A 86 -34.86 15.23 3.00
N TYR A 87 -35.08 15.84 1.84
CA TYR A 87 -34.02 16.07 0.87
C TYR A 87 -33.34 17.44 1.04
N LYS A 88 -34.13 18.52 1.00
CA LYS A 88 -33.65 19.91 0.99
C LYS A 88 -34.50 20.80 1.89
N SER A 89 -33.88 21.88 2.37
CA SER A 89 -34.58 22.94 3.11
C SER A 89 -35.68 23.58 2.26
N PHE A 90 -36.73 24.09 2.91
CA PHE A 90 -37.89 24.72 2.25
C PHE A 90 -38.69 23.81 1.31
N SER A 91 -38.54 22.48 1.44
CA SER A 91 -39.37 21.50 0.75
C SER A 91 -39.85 20.42 1.73
N PRO A 92 -41.16 20.13 1.81
CA PRO A 92 -41.68 19.04 2.63
C PRO A 92 -41.54 17.67 1.94
N ALA A 93 -41.07 17.61 0.69
CA ALA A 93 -41.02 16.38 -0.08
C ALA A 93 -39.99 15.38 0.49
N LEU A 94 -40.41 14.14 0.61
CA LEU A 94 -39.57 13.00 0.98
C LEU A 94 -39.04 12.32 -0.28
N VAL A 95 -37.78 11.87 -0.21
CA VAL A 95 -37.13 11.12 -1.30
C VAL A 95 -36.73 9.73 -0.82
N THR A 96 -36.88 8.75 -1.71
CA THR A 96 -36.44 7.36 -1.49
C THR A 96 -34.99 7.25 -1.93
N VAL A 97 -34.07 7.17 -0.97
CA VAL A 97 -32.63 7.23 -1.25
C VAL A 97 -31.87 6.09 -0.55
N ALA A 98 -30.80 5.65 -1.19
CA ALA A 98 -29.78 4.81 -0.61
C ALA A 98 -28.60 5.69 -0.16
N ILE A 99 -28.38 5.75 1.15
CA ILE A 99 -27.29 6.49 1.76
C ILE A 99 -26.16 5.52 2.04
N GLY A 100 -24.98 5.83 1.52
CA GLY A 100 -23.75 5.10 1.79
C GLY A 100 -22.79 5.94 2.61
N LEU A 101 -22.18 5.32 3.61
CA LEU A 101 -21.08 5.87 4.38
C LEU A 101 -19.85 5.03 4.09
N HIS A 102 -18.80 5.65 3.57
CA HIS A 102 -17.53 5.04 3.22
C HIS A 102 -16.45 5.75 4.02
N VAL A 103 -15.85 5.06 4.99
CA VAL A 103 -14.79 5.61 5.83
C VAL A 103 -13.45 5.09 5.34
N GLY A 104 -12.55 6.01 5.02
CA GLY A 104 -11.15 5.74 4.69
C GLY A 104 -10.19 6.22 5.76
N LEU A 105 -8.90 6.08 5.48
CA LEU A 105 -7.81 6.48 6.39
C LEU A 105 -7.67 8.00 6.52
N ALA A 106 -7.90 8.73 5.43
CA ALA A 106 -7.69 10.18 5.35
C ALA A 106 -8.98 11.01 5.41
N GLY A 107 -10.14 10.37 5.30
CA GLY A 107 -11.44 11.03 5.34
C GLY A 107 -12.60 10.05 5.23
N LEU A 108 -13.79 10.59 5.06
CA LEU A 108 -15.01 9.86 4.78
C LEU A 108 -15.65 10.35 3.47
N ASN A 109 -16.31 9.45 2.77
CA ASN A 109 -17.17 9.73 1.63
C ASN A 109 -18.61 9.37 1.99
N ILE A 110 -19.53 10.28 1.69
CA ILE A 110 -20.96 10.06 1.86
C ILE A 110 -21.58 10.04 0.48
N THR A 111 -22.24 8.93 0.16
CA THR A 111 -22.98 8.77 -1.07
C THR A 111 -24.48 8.88 -0.81
N LEU A 112 -25.19 9.58 -1.69
CA LEU A 112 -26.64 9.71 -1.67
C LEU A 112 -27.16 9.40 -3.07
N LEU A 113 -27.75 8.22 -3.22
CA LEU A 113 -28.26 7.71 -4.49
C LEU A 113 -29.78 7.60 -4.46
N GLY A 114 -30.47 8.25 -5.39
CA GLY A 114 -31.92 8.11 -5.54
C GLY A 114 -32.33 6.72 -6.04
N ALA A 115 -33.45 6.20 -5.52
CA ALA A 115 -34.12 5.01 -6.02
C ALA A 115 -35.58 5.34 -6.37
N PRO A 116 -35.90 5.76 -7.62
CA PRO A 116 -35.04 5.92 -8.79
C PRO A 116 -34.11 7.14 -8.73
N VAL A 117 -33.09 7.22 -9.61
CA VAL A 117 -32.08 8.31 -9.58
C VAL A 117 -32.69 9.69 -9.83
N ARG A 118 -33.69 9.77 -10.71
CA ARG A 118 -34.44 11.00 -10.95
C ARG A 118 -35.69 11.05 -10.08
N GLN A 119 -35.73 12.00 -9.16
CA GLN A 119 -36.86 12.29 -8.28
C GLN A 119 -37.03 13.80 -8.17
N LEU A 120 -38.27 14.28 -8.04
CA LEU A 120 -38.55 15.73 -7.90
C LEU A 120 -37.94 16.58 -9.04
N ASN A 121 -37.88 16.03 -10.26
CA ASN A 121 -37.21 16.63 -11.42
C ASN A 121 -35.71 16.93 -11.24
N GLU A 122 -35.07 16.33 -10.24
CA GLU A 122 -33.64 16.44 -9.95
C GLU A 122 -32.96 15.07 -10.07
N THR A 123 -31.65 15.08 -10.33
CA THR A 123 -30.84 13.86 -10.40
C THR A 123 -30.09 13.71 -9.07
N ILE A 124 -30.47 12.69 -8.29
CA ILE A 124 -29.90 12.45 -6.96
C ILE A 124 -28.77 11.43 -7.09
N ASP A 125 -27.57 11.94 -7.32
CA ASP A 125 -26.33 11.16 -7.39
C ASP A 125 -25.17 11.98 -6.79
N TYR A 126 -25.11 12.02 -5.45
CA TYR A 126 -24.10 12.76 -4.73
C TYR A 126 -23.03 11.83 -4.18
N ASN A 127 -21.77 12.26 -4.25
CA ASN A 127 -20.62 11.62 -3.62
C ASN A 127 -19.71 12.71 -3.04
N GLU A 128 -19.96 13.08 -1.78
CA GLU A 128 -19.27 14.17 -1.11
C GLU A 128 -18.16 13.62 -0.19
N HIS A 129 -16.98 14.25 -0.22
CA HIS A 129 -15.81 13.84 0.56
C HIS A 129 -15.48 14.85 1.65
N PHE A 130 -15.24 14.35 2.88
CA PHE A 130 -14.82 15.14 4.02
C PHE A 130 -13.52 14.55 4.61
N ALA A 131 -12.43 15.33 4.59
CA ALA A 131 -11.12 14.88 5.06
C ALA A 131 -10.94 15.06 6.58
N TRP A 132 -10.27 14.11 7.26
CA TRP A 132 -10.05 14.10 8.72
C TRP A 132 -9.10 15.20 9.25
N GLY A 133 -8.66 16.13 8.40
CA GLY A 133 -7.68 17.17 8.69
C GLY A 133 -8.17 18.32 9.58
N ALA A 134 -7.35 19.36 9.72
CA ALA A 134 -7.76 20.60 10.38
C ALA A 134 -8.97 21.25 9.69
N ASP A 135 -9.12 20.96 8.40
CA ASP A 135 -10.11 21.57 7.52
C ASP A 135 -11.46 20.85 7.52
N TYR A 136 -11.70 19.87 8.42
CA TYR A 136 -12.99 19.17 8.47
C TYR A 136 -14.13 20.16 8.75
N GLU A 137 -13.94 21.05 9.73
CA GLU A 137 -14.90 22.10 10.09
C GLU A 137 -15.15 23.08 8.94
N GLN A 138 -14.09 23.44 8.21
CA GLN A 138 -14.18 24.31 7.05
C GLN A 138 -14.89 23.64 5.88
N SER A 139 -14.59 22.36 5.62
CA SER A 139 -15.22 21.56 4.57
C SER A 139 -16.70 21.34 4.85
N TYR A 140 -17.04 21.07 6.12
CA TYR A 140 -18.43 20.99 6.58
C TYR A 140 -19.15 22.35 6.45
N GLY A 141 -18.50 23.45 6.87
CA GLY A 141 -19.02 24.81 6.72
C GLY A 141 -19.27 25.20 5.26
N ALA A 142 -18.35 24.84 4.36
CA ALA A 142 -18.50 25.05 2.92
C ALA A 142 -19.65 24.19 2.35
N GLY A 143 -19.82 22.96 2.83
CA GLY A 143 -20.95 22.09 2.48
C GLY A 143 -22.31 22.67 2.91
N LEU A 144 -22.35 23.28 4.10
CA LEU A 144 -23.53 24.00 4.58
C LEU A 144 -23.85 25.23 3.72
N GLN A 145 -22.84 26.04 3.38
CA GLN A 145 -23.01 27.23 2.53
C GLN A 145 -23.42 26.85 1.09
N LYS A 146 -22.91 25.73 0.56
CA LYS A 146 -23.29 25.17 -0.73
C LYS A 146 -24.73 24.63 -0.75
N GLY A 147 -25.32 24.37 0.42
CA GLY A 147 -26.67 23.83 0.54
C GLY A 147 -26.77 22.34 0.19
N LEU A 148 -25.81 21.52 0.65
CA LEU A 148 -25.87 20.07 0.44
C LEU A 148 -27.16 19.44 1.00
N PRO A 149 -27.61 18.31 0.43
CA PRO A 149 -28.79 17.60 0.94
C PRO A 149 -28.71 17.30 2.44
N THR A 150 -29.85 17.44 3.13
CA THR A 150 -29.96 17.26 4.58
C THR A 150 -29.39 15.92 5.09
N PRO A 151 -29.58 14.77 4.41
CA PRO A 151 -29.05 13.49 4.89
C PRO A 151 -27.52 13.44 4.87
N ILE A 152 -26.87 14.10 3.90
CA ILE A 152 -25.41 14.16 3.81
C ILE A 152 -24.86 14.99 4.97
N LEU A 153 -25.45 16.16 5.20
CA LEU A 153 -25.07 17.05 6.30
C LEU A 153 -25.27 16.38 7.66
N TYR A 154 -26.39 15.67 7.85
CA TYR A 154 -26.66 14.92 9.09
C TYR A 154 -25.59 13.87 9.39
N VAL A 155 -25.20 13.08 8.40
CA VAL A 155 -24.14 12.07 8.58
C VAL A 155 -22.80 12.75 8.82
N ALA A 156 -22.45 13.79 8.05
CA ALA A 156 -21.21 14.54 8.23
C ALA A 156 -21.11 15.21 9.62
N GLU A 157 -22.22 15.69 10.18
CA GLU A 157 -22.24 16.30 11.50
C GLU A 157 -21.90 15.31 12.62
N LYS A 158 -22.28 14.04 12.48
CA LYS A 158 -21.91 12.98 13.45
C LYS A 158 -20.40 12.75 13.56
N PHE A 159 -19.66 13.12 12.52
CA PHE A 159 -18.21 13.00 12.43
C PHE A 159 -17.50 14.33 12.70
N ARG A 160 -18.18 15.31 13.29
CA ARG A 160 -17.62 16.60 13.72
C ARG A 160 -16.88 16.49 15.04
N ALA A 161 -15.90 17.37 15.29
CA ALA A 161 -14.99 17.24 16.43
C ALA A 161 -15.70 17.57 17.74
N ARG A 162 -16.66 18.49 17.65
CA ARG A 162 -17.55 18.91 18.73
C ARG A 162 -18.81 18.05 18.84
N SER A 163 -18.94 16.98 18.04
CA SER A 163 -20.11 16.10 18.12
C SER A 163 -20.10 15.32 19.45
N PRO A 164 -21.26 15.08 20.07
CA PRO A 164 -21.35 14.29 21.30
C PRO A 164 -20.91 12.82 21.09
N CYS A 165 -20.88 12.37 19.84
CA CYS A 165 -20.49 11.02 19.45
C CYS A 165 -18.97 10.77 19.60
N GLY A 166 -18.12 11.81 19.56
CA GLY A 166 -16.67 11.69 19.75
C GLY A 166 -15.91 10.80 18.76
N VAL A 167 -16.57 10.35 17.68
CA VAL A 167 -16.02 9.36 16.75
C VAL A 167 -14.89 9.91 15.86
N GLN A 168 -14.90 11.22 15.57
CA GLN A 168 -13.93 11.81 14.64
C GLN A 168 -12.49 11.60 15.11
N GLN A 169 -12.20 11.88 16.38
CA GLN A 169 -10.85 11.80 16.90
C GLN A 169 -10.31 10.36 16.84
N GLN A 170 -11.18 9.38 17.05
CA GLN A 170 -10.84 7.96 16.99
C GLN A 170 -10.54 7.51 15.57
N TYR A 171 -11.39 7.85 14.60
CA TYR A 171 -11.15 7.55 13.18
C TYR A 171 -9.91 8.27 12.65
N ARG A 172 -9.70 9.53 13.06
CA ARG A 172 -8.53 10.33 12.68
C ARG A 172 -7.23 9.72 13.22
N SER A 173 -7.18 9.32 14.48
CA SER A 173 -5.97 8.74 15.07
C SER A 173 -5.67 7.37 14.49
N ALA A 174 -6.65 6.47 14.43
CA ALA A 174 -6.49 5.14 13.87
C ALA A 174 -6.13 5.18 12.38
N GLY A 175 -6.80 6.03 11.60
CA GLY A 175 -6.48 6.26 10.19
C GLY A 175 -5.07 6.77 9.99
N ARG A 176 -4.59 7.67 10.86
CA ARG A 176 -3.20 8.18 10.82
C ARG A 176 -2.18 7.09 11.12
N TYR A 177 -2.36 6.29 12.18
CA TYR A 177 -1.43 5.21 12.51
C TYR A 177 -1.43 4.10 11.45
N ALA A 178 -2.61 3.72 10.95
CA ALA A 178 -2.71 2.76 9.85
C ALA A 178 -2.04 3.28 8.56
N SER A 179 -2.23 4.55 8.22
CA SER A 179 -1.57 5.22 7.09
C SER A 179 -0.04 5.23 7.23
N ILE A 180 0.48 5.55 8.42
CA ILE A 180 1.94 5.48 8.69
C ILE A 180 2.45 4.05 8.52
N ALA A 181 1.75 3.06 9.08
CA ALA A 181 2.12 1.65 8.94
C ALA A 181 2.14 1.19 7.47
N LEU A 182 1.19 1.64 6.64
CA LEU A 182 1.13 1.32 5.22
C LEU A 182 2.23 2.02 4.40
N TRP A 183 2.58 3.27 4.70
CA TRP A 183 3.73 3.92 4.08
C TRP A 183 5.05 3.22 4.43
N MET A 184 5.19 2.76 5.67
CA MET A 184 6.33 1.95 6.09
C MET A 184 6.31 0.58 5.39
N ALA A 185 5.15 -0.04 5.23
CA ALA A 185 4.99 -1.28 4.47
C ALA A 185 5.38 -1.08 2.99
N PHE A 186 4.96 0.02 2.37
CA PHE A 186 5.33 0.35 1.00
C PHE A 186 6.84 0.52 0.83
N SER A 187 7.48 1.23 1.76
CA SER A 187 8.93 1.45 1.75
C SER A 187 9.69 0.14 1.93
N THR A 188 9.27 -0.70 2.88
CA THR A 188 9.90 -2.00 3.14
C THR A 188 9.68 -3.00 2.00
N TRP A 189 8.52 -2.97 1.34
CA TRP A 189 8.24 -3.71 0.11
C TRP A 189 9.18 -3.28 -1.03
N LEU A 190 9.36 -1.98 -1.23
CA LEU A 190 10.24 -1.45 -2.28
C LEU A 190 11.68 -1.92 -2.06
N ILE A 191 12.17 -1.81 -0.82
CA ILE A 191 13.51 -2.28 -0.46
C ILE A 191 13.60 -3.80 -0.62
N SER A 192 12.59 -4.57 -0.21
CA SER A 192 12.53 -6.03 -0.40
C SER A 192 12.62 -6.41 -1.89
N LEU A 193 11.90 -5.72 -2.77
CA LEU A 193 11.95 -5.93 -4.21
C LEU A 193 13.36 -5.66 -4.78
N LEU A 194 14.03 -4.61 -4.30
CA LEU A 194 15.41 -4.30 -4.68
C LEU A 194 16.38 -5.39 -4.21
N LEU A 195 16.29 -5.84 -2.95
CA LEU A 195 17.18 -6.87 -2.42
C LEU A 195 16.99 -8.23 -3.10
N PHE A 196 15.78 -8.55 -3.53
CA PHE A 196 15.55 -9.77 -4.29
C PHE A 196 16.06 -9.70 -5.74
N SER A 197 16.25 -8.50 -6.30
CA SER A 197 16.94 -8.34 -7.59
C SER A 197 18.45 -8.56 -7.48
N MET A 198 19.01 -8.33 -6.29
CA MET A 198 20.34 -8.74 -5.91
C MET A 198 20.32 -10.20 -5.39
N PRO A 199 21.43 -10.95 -5.41
CA PRO A 199 21.49 -12.31 -4.89
C PRO A 199 21.40 -12.41 -3.34
N ILE A 200 20.82 -11.39 -2.68
CA ILE A 200 20.78 -11.21 -1.22
C ILE A 200 19.38 -11.63 -0.70
N LEU A 201 19.02 -12.90 -0.91
CA LEU A 201 17.65 -13.37 -0.73
C LEU A 201 17.16 -13.38 0.73
N LEU A 202 18.07 -13.61 1.68
CA LEU A 202 17.75 -13.68 3.10
C LEU A 202 17.19 -12.36 3.65
N TYR A 203 17.86 -11.26 3.36
CA TYR A 203 17.43 -9.94 3.81
C TYR A 203 16.18 -9.46 3.07
N GLY A 204 16.03 -9.81 1.79
CA GLY A 204 14.79 -9.61 1.04
C GLY A 204 13.59 -10.28 1.73
N ALA A 205 13.76 -11.52 2.19
CA ALA A 205 12.72 -12.26 2.91
C ALA A 205 12.39 -11.65 4.29
N TYR A 206 13.40 -11.19 5.05
CA TYR A 206 13.15 -10.49 6.31
C TYR A 206 12.35 -9.20 6.12
N LEU A 207 12.66 -8.42 5.07
CA LEU A 207 11.90 -7.20 4.75
C LEU A 207 10.49 -7.50 4.23
N LEU A 208 10.30 -8.60 3.51
CA LEU A 208 8.97 -9.04 3.09
C LEU A 208 8.10 -9.45 4.30
N LEU A 209 8.69 -10.14 5.28
CA LEU A 209 8.03 -10.43 6.55
C LEU A 209 7.70 -9.16 7.32
N LEU A 210 8.64 -8.20 7.39
CA LEU A 210 8.39 -6.91 8.02
C LEU A 210 7.23 -6.15 7.33
N THR A 211 7.19 -6.16 5.99
CA THR A 211 6.08 -5.60 5.20
C THR A 211 4.75 -6.23 5.63
N ALA A 212 4.70 -7.56 5.71
CA ALA A 212 3.51 -8.28 6.11
C ALA A 212 3.05 -7.90 7.53
N MET A 213 3.98 -7.84 8.48
CA MET A 213 3.70 -7.43 9.86
C MET A 213 3.17 -6.00 9.92
N LEU A 214 3.75 -5.06 9.17
CA LEU A 214 3.28 -3.67 9.10
C LEU A 214 1.86 -3.58 8.51
N MET A 215 1.54 -4.37 7.49
CA MET A 215 0.16 -4.46 6.96
C MET A 215 -0.81 -5.00 8.01
N LEU A 216 -0.45 -6.07 8.74
CA LEU A 216 -1.29 -6.61 9.81
C LEU A 216 -1.45 -5.63 10.97
N PHE A 217 -0.40 -4.89 11.35
CA PHE A 217 -0.50 -3.83 12.35
C PHE A 217 -1.42 -2.69 11.90
N SER A 218 -1.43 -2.32 10.62
CA SER A 218 -2.37 -1.33 10.10
C SER A 218 -3.84 -1.74 10.30
N LEU A 219 -4.15 -3.03 10.10
CA LEU A 219 -5.47 -3.60 10.36
C LEU A 219 -5.83 -3.56 11.85
N LEU A 220 -4.86 -3.90 12.71
CA LEU A 220 -5.03 -3.86 14.16
C LEU A 220 -5.34 -2.42 14.61
N PHE A 221 -4.55 -1.43 14.19
CA PHE A 221 -4.81 -0.02 14.51
C PHE A 221 -6.20 0.42 14.07
N PHE A 222 -6.62 0.09 12.84
CA PHE A 222 -7.93 0.46 12.35
C PHE A 222 -9.07 -0.26 13.10
N SER A 223 -8.88 -1.53 13.48
CA SER A 223 -9.88 -2.32 14.20
C SER A 223 -10.21 -1.77 15.59
N THR A 224 -9.26 -1.09 16.24
CA THR A 224 -9.47 -0.48 17.57
C THR A 224 -10.63 0.52 17.61
N VAL A 225 -10.93 1.18 16.48
CA VAL A 225 -12.03 2.15 16.36
C VAL A 225 -13.41 1.50 16.54
N ARG A 226 -13.54 0.21 16.27
CA ARG A 226 -14.83 -0.48 16.34
C ARG A 226 -15.16 -0.98 17.75
N ASN A 227 -14.17 -1.03 18.63
CA ASN A 227 -14.35 -1.42 20.03
C ASN A 227 -14.93 -0.30 20.91
N THR A 228 -15.08 0.91 20.38
CA THR A 228 -15.70 2.03 21.10
C THR A 228 -17.20 2.08 20.80
N ALA A 229 -17.98 2.52 21.80
CA ALA A 229 -19.43 2.64 21.64
C ALA A 229 -19.76 3.65 20.54
N LYS A 230 -20.31 3.16 19.42
CA LYS A 230 -20.67 4.00 18.29
C LYS A 230 -22.02 4.66 18.52
N CYS A 231 -22.08 5.95 18.22
CA CYS A 231 -23.29 6.73 18.17
C CYS A 231 -24.23 6.16 17.09
N PRO A 232 -25.50 5.84 17.40
CA PRO A 232 -26.43 5.32 16.41
C PRO A 232 -26.73 6.41 15.37
N ILE A 233 -26.49 6.10 14.10
CA ILE A 233 -26.88 6.95 12.96
C ILE A 233 -28.25 6.48 12.49
N GLN A 234 -29.29 7.25 12.80
CA GLN A 234 -30.67 6.96 12.41
C GLN A 234 -31.11 7.90 11.30
N LEU A 235 -31.59 7.32 10.20
CA LEU A 235 -32.02 8.01 9.00
C LEU A 235 -33.49 7.64 8.78
N GLY A 236 -34.38 8.51 9.27
CA GLY A 236 -35.80 8.18 9.37
C GLY A 236 -36.03 6.98 10.29
N THR A 237 -36.61 5.91 9.75
CA THR A 237 -36.86 4.65 10.48
C THR A 237 -35.71 3.64 10.41
N ALA A 238 -34.68 3.89 9.60
CA ALA A 238 -33.62 2.94 9.35
C ALA A 238 -32.31 3.36 10.03
N ALA A 239 -31.60 2.39 10.63
CA ALA A 239 -30.30 2.61 11.24
C ALA A 239 -29.17 2.22 10.28
N LEU A 240 -28.20 3.12 10.08
CA LEU A 240 -27.02 2.84 9.27
C LEU A 240 -26.02 2.03 10.09
N LYS A 241 -25.85 0.75 9.70
CA LYS A 241 -24.83 -0.14 10.28
C LYS A 241 -23.61 -0.18 9.36
N THR A 242 -22.43 -0.02 9.94
CA THR A 242 -21.15 -0.08 9.23
C THR A 242 -20.47 -1.43 9.46
N GLY A 243 -19.77 -1.93 8.44
CA GLY A 243 -18.95 -3.14 8.48
C GLY A 243 -17.63 -2.94 7.74
N TYR A 244 -16.69 -3.89 7.87
CA TYR A 244 -15.41 -3.81 7.17
C TYR A 244 -15.61 -3.79 5.65
N GLY A 245 -14.95 -2.83 5.00
CA GLY A 245 -15.01 -2.64 3.56
C GLY A 245 -13.99 -3.50 2.81
N ALA A 246 -13.97 -3.37 1.50
CA ALA A 246 -13.12 -4.18 0.63
C ALA A 246 -11.62 -3.95 0.91
N ALA A 247 -11.22 -2.72 1.25
CA ALA A 247 -9.82 -2.39 1.49
C ALA A 247 -9.24 -3.13 2.70
N PHE A 248 -10.05 -3.32 3.75
CA PHE A 248 -9.68 -4.07 4.95
C PHE A 248 -9.44 -5.56 4.63
N TRP A 249 -10.35 -6.18 3.87
CA TRP A 249 -10.19 -7.59 3.50
C TRP A 249 -9.03 -7.80 2.51
N LEU A 250 -8.85 -6.85 1.60
CA LEU A 250 -7.75 -6.88 0.64
C LEU A 250 -6.39 -6.78 1.34
N THR A 251 -6.23 -5.86 2.30
CA THR A 251 -5.01 -5.74 3.11
C THR A 251 -4.75 -6.98 3.95
N LEU A 252 -5.79 -7.60 4.52
CA LEU A 252 -5.65 -8.86 5.27
C LEU A 252 -5.16 -9.99 4.36
N ALA A 253 -5.78 -10.16 3.20
CA ALA A 253 -5.41 -11.19 2.24
C ALA A 253 -3.96 -11.02 1.76
N THR A 254 -3.56 -9.80 1.38
CA THR A 254 -2.19 -9.53 0.93
C THR A 254 -1.17 -9.58 2.05
N GLY A 255 -1.52 -9.14 3.26
CA GLY A 255 -0.64 -9.26 4.43
C GLY A 255 -0.33 -10.72 4.76
N LEU A 256 -1.35 -11.59 4.76
CA LEU A 256 -1.18 -13.03 4.95
C LEU A 256 -0.38 -13.67 3.81
N LEU A 257 -0.63 -13.27 2.56
CA LEU A 257 0.14 -13.75 1.40
C LEU A 257 1.63 -13.41 1.54
N CYS A 258 1.98 -12.17 1.87
CA CYS A 258 3.36 -11.74 2.09
C CYS A 258 4.01 -12.48 3.27
N LEU A 259 3.25 -12.74 4.35
CA LEU A 259 3.73 -13.50 5.49
C LEU A 259 4.06 -14.94 5.11
N LEU A 260 3.18 -15.61 4.39
CA LEU A 260 3.39 -16.99 3.91
C LEU A 260 4.57 -17.08 2.95
N LEU A 261 4.68 -16.14 2.00
CA LEU A 261 5.79 -16.09 1.05
C LEU A 261 7.12 -15.83 1.75
N GLY A 262 7.17 -14.88 2.68
CA GLY A 262 8.37 -14.58 3.47
C GLY A 262 8.84 -15.76 4.31
N LEU A 263 7.91 -16.46 4.99
CA LEU A 263 8.22 -17.66 5.77
C LEU A 263 8.69 -18.81 4.87
N ALA A 264 8.03 -19.01 3.72
CA ALA A 264 8.41 -20.06 2.77
C ALA A 264 9.84 -19.87 2.25
N ILE A 265 10.24 -18.64 1.92
CA ILE A 265 11.61 -18.32 1.49
C ILE A 265 12.61 -18.59 2.62
N LEU A 266 12.28 -18.22 3.86
CA LEU A 266 13.15 -18.46 5.02
C LEU A 266 13.35 -19.96 5.30
N ILE A 267 12.27 -20.74 5.25
CA ILE A 267 12.32 -22.20 5.43
C ILE A 267 13.08 -22.89 4.28
N LEU A 268 12.89 -22.42 3.05
CA LEU A 268 13.61 -22.98 1.90
C LEU A 268 15.11 -22.65 1.98
N ASN A 269 15.46 -21.46 2.46
CA ASN A 269 16.85 -21.09 2.67
C ASN A 269 17.52 -21.90 3.79
N SER A 270 16.80 -22.26 4.85
CA SER A 270 17.35 -23.10 5.93
C SER A 270 17.53 -24.56 5.50
N LYS A 271 16.63 -25.09 4.65
CA LYS A 271 16.70 -26.49 4.21
C LYS A 271 17.60 -26.72 2.99
N GLN A 272 17.59 -25.85 1.99
CA GLN A 272 18.31 -26.03 0.73
C GLN A 272 18.84 -24.69 0.17
N PRO A 273 19.85 -24.08 0.82
CA PRO A 273 20.38 -22.78 0.41
C PRO A 273 20.95 -22.81 -1.01
N GLU A 274 21.55 -23.92 -1.43
CA GLU A 274 22.19 -24.05 -2.74
C GLU A 274 21.18 -24.07 -3.91
N LYS A 275 20.05 -24.79 -3.76
CA LYS A 275 19.03 -24.82 -4.82
C LYS A 275 18.30 -23.49 -4.95
N LEU A 276 18.13 -22.77 -3.86
CA LEU A 276 17.48 -21.48 -3.85
C LEU A 276 18.38 -20.38 -4.45
N LYS A 277 19.70 -20.43 -4.18
CA LYS A 277 20.67 -19.61 -4.92
C LYS A 277 20.66 -19.91 -6.42
N LEU A 278 20.60 -21.17 -6.84
CA LEU A 278 20.54 -21.53 -8.28
C LEU A 278 19.24 -21.09 -8.98
N VAL A 279 18.15 -20.89 -8.25
CA VAL A 279 16.87 -20.44 -8.81
C VAL A 279 16.82 -18.91 -8.95
N PHE A 280 17.39 -18.17 -8.00
CA PHE A 280 17.37 -16.70 -7.99
C PHE A 280 18.60 -16.05 -8.63
N SER A 281 19.77 -16.69 -8.55
CA SER A 281 20.93 -16.32 -9.36
C SER A 281 20.59 -16.76 -10.78
N LEU A 282 20.15 -15.83 -11.62
CA LEU A 282 20.36 -15.94 -13.05
C LEU A 282 21.82 -16.39 -13.24
N GLU A 283 22.06 -17.62 -13.70
CA GLU A 283 23.42 -18.09 -14.03
C GLU A 283 23.91 -17.21 -15.18
N GLN A 284 24.53 -16.09 -14.83
CA GLN A 284 25.42 -15.31 -15.67
C GLN A 284 26.47 -16.29 -16.19
N GLY A 285 26.25 -16.78 -17.41
CA GLY A 285 27.28 -17.36 -18.26
C GLY A 285 28.04 -18.55 -17.69
N THR A 286 27.39 -19.69 -17.48
CA THR A 286 28.08 -20.98 -17.66
C THR A 286 28.26 -21.19 -19.16
N GLY A 287 29.26 -20.47 -19.70
CA GLY A 287 29.63 -20.40 -21.09
C GLY A 287 31.01 -19.75 -21.22
N GLY A 288 31.99 -20.28 -20.48
CA GLY A 288 33.37 -19.83 -20.53
C GLY A 288 34.15 -20.20 -19.27
N SER A 289 34.74 -21.39 -19.29
CA SER A 289 35.97 -21.79 -18.60
C SER A 289 36.24 -21.26 -17.19
N GLU A 290 36.05 -22.11 -16.17
CA GLU A 290 37.01 -22.31 -15.07
C GLU A 290 36.53 -23.48 -14.20
N ALA A 291 36.67 -24.69 -14.75
CA ALA A 291 36.65 -25.92 -13.98
C ALA A 291 38.10 -26.27 -13.60
N GLU A 292 38.78 -25.47 -12.77
CA GLU A 292 40.05 -25.88 -12.18
C GLU A 292 40.53 -25.02 -11.00
N GLN A 293 39.75 -24.87 -9.92
CA GLN A 293 40.33 -24.39 -8.66
C GLN A 293 39.59 -24.94 -7.44
N GLY A 294 39.72 -26.25 -7.24
CA GLY A 294 39.08 -26.95 -6.12
C GLY A 294 39.89 -28.17 -5.70
N LYS A 295 41.18 -27.99 -5.39
CA LYS A 295 42.04 -29.00 -4.74
C LYS A 295 43.39 -28.42 -4.30
N SER A 296 43.38 -27.55 -3.31
CA SER A 296 44.51 -27.31 -2.40
C SER A 296 43.98 -26.56 -1.20
N TYR A 297 44.64 -26.69 -0.05
CA TYR A 297 44.25 -26.17 1.26
C TYR A 297 43.26 -27.06 2.04
N LEU A 298 43.69 -28.28 2.34
CA LEU A 298 43.50 -28.83 3.69
C LEU A 298 44.80 -29.50 4.15
N LEU A 299 45.35 -28.93 5.24
CA LEU A 299 46.18 -29.52 6.28
C LEU A 299 47.27 -30.55 5.89
N ALA A 300 48.52 -30.12 5.99
CA ALA A 300 49.63 -31.00 6.33
C ALA A 300 50.39 -30.39 7.52
N GLU A 301 50.32 -31.05 8.67
CA GLU A 301 51.37 -30.94 9.72
C GLU A 301 52.72 -31.36 9.14
N PRO A 302 53.82 -30.87 9.74
CA PRO A 302 54.85 -31.84 10.06
C PRO A 302 55.38 -31.69 11.49
N SER A 303 55.33 -32.81 12.20
CA SER A 303 56.22 -33.15 13.31
C SER A 303 57.66 -33.32 12.82
N CYS A 304 58.63 -32.61 13.42
CA CYS A 304 59.97 -33.17 13.65
C CYS A 304 60.76 -32.34 14.69
N SER A 305 61.13 -32.99 15.79
CA SER A 305 62.01 -32.52 16.86
C SER A 305 63.45 -32.96 16.63
N LEU A 306 64.46 -32.12 16.92
CA LEU A 306 65.66 -32.46 17.73
C LEU A 306 66.66 -31.29 17.85
N HIS A 307 67.30 -31.23 19.01
CA HIS A 307 68.21 -30.23 19.58
C HIS A 307 69.55 -29.99 18.85
N ASP A 308 70.13 -28.80 19.03
CA ASP A 308 71.39 -28.51 19.78
C ASP A 308 71.94 -27.10 19.38
N VAL A 309 72.03 -26.11 20.30
CA VAL A 309 73.14 -25.76 21.22
C VAL A 309 74.26 -24.89 20.58
N LEU A 310 74.56 -23.77 21.28
CA LEU A 310 75.83 -23.00 21.39
C LEU A 310 76.06 -21.63 20.68
N MET A 311 76.12 -20.58 21.53
CA MET A 311 77.02 -19.39 21.59
C MET A 311 77.21 -18.36 20.43
N VAL A 312 76.75 -17.11 20.66
CA VAL A 312 77.46 -15.79 20.88
C VAL A 312 78.90 -15.66 20.29
N PRO A 313 79.38 -14.53 19.66
CA PRO A 313 79.37 -13.15 20.22
C PRO A 313 79.29 -11.90 19.29
N LEU A 314 78.93 -10.79 19.97
CA LEU A 314 79.41 -9.39 19.95
C LEU A 314 80.31 -8.85 18.78
N ALA A 315 79.98 -7.59 18.43
CA ALA A 315 80.84 -6.45 18.03
C ALA A 315 80.92 -6.06 16.54
N GLU A 316 80.41 -4.85 16.26
CA GLU A 316 80.87 -3.78 15.33
C GLU A 316 79.64 -2.84 15.15
N LEU A 317 79.42 -1.79 15.96
CA LEU A 317 80.11 -0.50 16.00
C LEU A 317 80.21 0.19 14.62
N HIS A 318 79.20 0.99 14.24
CA HIS A 318 79.51 2.37 13.82
C HIS A 318 78.30 3.33 13.89
N GLU A 319 78.61 4.46 14.52
CA GLU A 319 77.90 5.71 14.74
C GLU A 319 77.44 6.50 13.49
N VAL A 320 76.32 7.21 13.69
CA VAL A 320 76.09 8.65 13.40
C VAL A 320 75.99 9.10 11.93
N THR A 321 74.80 9.55 11.53
CA THR A 321 74.55 11.00 11.32
C THR A 321 73.05 11.29 11.17
N ALA A 322 72.60 12.25 11.97
CA ALA A 322 71.30 12.88 11.87
C ALA A 322 71.36 14.08 10.92
N THR A 323 70.35 14.28 10.09
CA THR A 323 69.92 15.62 9.65
C THR A 323 68.40 15.64 9.52
N LYS A 324 67.79 16.58 10.25
CA LYS A 324 66.38 16.98 10.18
C LYS A 324 66.14 17.83 8.92
N LEU A 325 65.00 17.62 8.28
CA LEU A 325 63.97 18.65 8.07
C LEU A 325 62.62 17.96 7.82
#